data_AF-A0A3B8I0G7-F1
#
_entry.id   AF-A0A3B8I0G7-F1
#
_cell.length_a   1.000
_cell.length_b   1.000
_cell.length_c   1.000
_cell.angle_alpha   90.00
_cell.angle_beta   90.00
_cell.angle_gamma   90.00
#
_symmetry.space_group_name_H-M   'P 1'
#
loop_
_entity.id
_entity.type
_entity.pdbx_description
1 polymer ?
#
loop_
_entity_poly.entity_id
_entity_poly.type
_entity_poly.pdbx_seq_one_letter_code
_entity_poly.pdbx_strand_id
1 'polypeptide(L)'
;MRGKVRYVLTSSHTSQGFHTFIPELLREIPKIYILKGAPGSGKSTFIRLLGESLSEQGYEVEFWISAADPVSPEGVFIPQLHAAVVNGSLAYPIDPRYPGLTGDIIYMGDYWDKILIETHRQEIMGLCDEQEQHRHQATAALKSAAVIRETITKKVDAYLDGRKMEQLTE
;
A
#
# COMPACT_ATOMS: atom_id res chain seq x y z
N MET A 1 -15.43 -25.37 0.60
CA MET A 1 -15.63 -24.44 1.73
C MET A 1 -14.86 -23.18 1.39
N ARG A 2 -15.40 -21.98 1.65
CA ARG A 2 -14.70 -20.72 1.33
C ARG A 2 -13.44 -20.60 2.17
N GLY A 3 -12.33 -20.20 1.55
CA GLY A 3 -11.04 -20.05 2.22
C GLY A 3 -10.96 -18.78 3.06
N LYS A 4 -10.02 -18.75 4.01
CA LYS A 4 -9.95 -17.72 5.04
C LYS A 4 -9.58 -16.34 4.46
N VAL A 5 -10.45 -15.38 4.75
CA VAL A 5 -10.35 -13.92 4.66
C VAL A 5 -9.42 -13.23 5.67
N ARG A 6 -8.27 -12.61 5.34
CA ARG A 6 -7.70 -11.59 6.24
C ARG A 6 -7.21 -10.34 5.54
N TYR A 7 -7.26 -9.23 6.25
CA TYR A 7 -6.74 -7.93 5.84
C TYR A 7 -5.61 -7.53 6.78
N VAL A 8 -4.49 -7.09 6.22
CA VAL A 8 -3.29 -6.72 6.95
C VAL A 8 -2.89 -5.31 6.56
N LEU A 9 -2.72 -4.46 7.56
CA LEU A 9 -2.25 -3.10 7.40
C LEU A 9 -0.74 -3.14 7.13
N THR A 10 -0.34 -2.79 5.91
CA THR A 10 1.05 -2.88 5.47
C THR A 10 1.65 -1.52 5.13
N SER A 11 0.82 -0.49 4.96
CA SER A 11 1.28 0.85 4.64
C SER A 11 0.44 1.93 5.31
N SER A 12 1.02 3.12 5.44
CA SER A 12 0.31 4.31 5.89
C SER A 12 1.11 5.58 5.56
N HIS A 13 0.48 6.73 5.77
CA HIS A 13 1.14 8.03 5.74
C HIS A 13 1.65 8.40 7.14
N THR A 14 2.94 8.72 7.22
CA THR A 14 3.61 9.17 8.45
C THR A 14 4.07 10.62 8.30
N SER A 15 4.58 11.21 9.37
CA SER A 15 5.25 12.52 9.33
C SER A 15 6.51 12.55 8.46
N GLN A 16 7.04 11.39 8.07
CA GLN A 16 8.17 11.24 7.15
C GLN A 16 7.72 10.92 5.71
N GLY A 17 6.41 10.89 5.45
CA GLY A 17 5.83 10.51 4.17
C GLY A 17 5.17 9.13 4.21
N PHE A 18 4.79 8.65 3.03
CA PHE A 18 4.26 7.29 2.86
C PHE A 18 5.31 6.27 3.30
N HIS A 19 4.88 5.21 3.98
CA HIS A 19 5.71 4.08 4.38
C HIS A 19 4.96 2.78 4.12
N THR A 20 5.66 1.75 3.65
CA THR A 20 5.10 0.44 3.36
C THR A 20 6.08 -0.66 3.72
N PHE A 21 5.56 -1.78 4.24
CA PHE A 21 6.29 -3.01 4.55
C PHE A 21 6.24 -4.04 3.43
N ILE A 22 5.56 -3.75 2.31
CA ILE A 22 5.43 -4.67 1.18
C ILE A 22 6.80 -5.14 0.65
N PRO A 23 7.82 -4.27 0.45
CA PRO A 23 9.13 -4.71 -0.02
C PRO A 23 9.79 -5.78 0.87
N GLU A 24 9.62 -5.68 2.19
CA GLU A 24 10.09 -6.65 3.17
C GLU A 24 9.31 -7.96 3.09
N LEU A 25 7.97 -7.87 3.05
CA LEU A 25 7.08 -9.03 2.94
C LEU A 25 7.37 -9.86 1.68
N LEU A 26 7.69 -9.20 0.57
CA LEU A 26 8.00 -9.85 -0.70
C LEU A 26 9.31 -10.66 -0.68
N ARG A 27 10.26 -10.40 0.25
CA ARG A 27 11.57 -11.09 0.24
C ARG A 27 11.47 -12.59 0.45
N GLU A 28 10.45 -13.02 1.18
CA GLU A 28 10.23 -14.43 1.54
C GLU A 28 9.26 -15.13 0.57
N ILE A 29 8.82 -14.45 -0.49
CA ILE A 29 7.80 -14.95 -1.41
C ILE A 29 8.46 -15.31 -2.75
N PRO A 30 8.44 -16.60 -3.16
CA PRO A 30 9.15 -17.06 -4.34
C PRO A 30 8.48 -16.66 -5.66
N LYS A 31 7.18 -16.32 -5.65
CA LYS A 31 6.42 -16.00 -6.86
C LYS A 31 5.68 -14.67 -6.70
N ILE A 32 6.11 -13.65 -7.42
CA ILE A 32 5.61 -12.28 -7.26
C ILE A 32 5.12 -11.76 -8.60
N TYR A 33 3.93 -11.17 -8.61
CA TYR A 33 3.41 -10.42 -9.74
C TYR A 33 3.27 -8.95 -9.35
N ILE A 34 3.92 -8.07 -10.09
CA ILE A 34 3.93 -6.64 -9.82
C ILE A 34 3.12 -5.94 -10.89
N LEU A 35 1.96 -5.40 -10.50
CA LEU A 35 1.09 -4.64 -11.38
C LEU A 35 1.59 -3.20 -11.48
N LYS A 36 1.97 -2.77 -12.68
CA LYS A 36 2.39 -1.39 -12.97
C LYS A 36 1.32 -0.68 -13.81
N GLY A 37 1.30 0.64 -13.74
CA GLY A 37 0.38 1.50 -14.50
C GLY A 37 -0.07 2.72 -13.72
N ALA A 38 -0.63 3.71 -14.41
CA ALA A 38 -1.11 4.96 -13.82
C ALA A 38 -2.24 4.75 -12.80
N PRO A 39 -2.51 5.71 -11.90
CA PRO A 39 -3.74 5.73 -11.11
C PRO A 39 -4.98 5.48 -11.98
N GLY A 40 -5.98 4.77 -11.45
CA GLY A 40 -7.18 4.41 -12.23
C GLY A 40 -7.03 3.24 -13.20
N SER A 41 -5.83 2.68 -13.40
CA SER A 41 -5.62 1.52 -14.30
C SER A 41 -6.21 0.18 -13.83
N GLY A 42 -7.06 0.18 -12.80
CA GLY A 42 -7.73 -1.03 -12.29
C GLY A 42 -6.89 -1.95 -11.39
N LYS A 43 -5.68 -1.56 -10.97
CA LYS A 43 -4.78 -2.41 -10.14
C LYS A 43 -5.44 -2.95 -8.87
N SER A 44 -5.95 -2.07 -8.02
CA SER A 44 -6.59 -2.47 -6.74
C SER A 44 -7.85 -3.30 -6.97
N THR A 45 -8.60 -3.00 -8.03
CA THR A 45 -9.75 -3.81 -8.46
C THR A 45 -9.32 -5.21 -8.87
N PHE A 46 -8.27 -5.34 -9.69
CA PHE A 46 -7.73 -6.62 -10.11
C PHE A 46 -7.26 -7.45 -8.91
N ILE A 47 -6.48 -6.84 -8.01
CA ILE A 47 -6.00 -7.48 -6.77
C ILE A 47 -7.18 -8.01 -5.95
N ARG A 48 -8.21 -7.18 -5.75
CA ARG A 48 -9.41 -7.55 -4.99
C ARG A 48 -10.16 -8.71 -5.63
N LEU A 49 -10.49 -8.61 -6.92
CA LEU A 49 -11.24 -9.63 -7.65
C LEU A 49 -10.48 -10.97 -7.70
N LEU A 50 -9.16 -10.93 -7.88
CA LEU A 50 -8.32 -12.13 -7.86
C LEU A 50 -8.38 -12.83 -6.49
N GLY A 51 -8.19 -12.07 -5.41
CA GLY A 51 -8.25 -12.63 -4.05
C GLY A 51 -9.65 -13.15 -3.68
N GLU A 52 -10.71 -12.42 -4.03
CA GLU A 52 -12.09 -12.85 -3.80
C GLU A 52 -12.38 -14.16 -4.55
N SER A 53 -12.01 -14.26 -5.83
CA SER A 53 -12.20 -15.47 -6.64
C SER A 53 -11.42 -16.68 -6.09
N LEU A 54 -10.17 -16.47 -5.65
CA LEU A 54 -9.37 -17.55 -5.04
C LEU A 54 -9.94 -17.99 -3.68
N SER A 55 -10.43 -17.05 -2.87
CA SER A 55 -11.12 -17.37 -1.60
C SER A 55 -12.37 -18.23 -1.84
N GLU A 56 -13.17 -17.92 -2.86
CA GLU A 56 -14.34 -18.72 -3.25
C GLU A 56 -13.97 -20.15 -3.65
N GLN A 57 -12.81 -20.33 -4.26
CA GLN A 57 -12.25 -21.64 -4.60
C GLN A 57 -11.61 -22.38 -3.41
N GLY A 58 -11.58 -21.77 -2.22
CA GLY A 58 -11.09 -22.40 -0.99
C GLY A 58 -9.67 -22.02 -0.59
N TYR A 59 -9.00 -21.13 -1.33
CA TYR A 59 -7.67 -20.64 -0.97
C TYR A 59 -7.73 -19.64 0.19
N GLU A 60 -6.71 -19.65 1.04
CA GLU A 60 -6.54 -18.59 2.04
C GLU A 60 -5.96 -17.36 1.36
N VAL A 61 -6.44 -16.20 1.76
CA VAL A 61 -6.10 -14.94 1.11
C VAL A 61 -5.82 -13.88 2.17
N GLU A 62 -4.67 -13.23 2.03
CA GLU A 62 -4.27 -12.09 2.82
C GLU A 62 -4.21 -10.86 1.93
N PHE A 63 -5.14 -9.92 2.11
CA PHE A 63 -5.10 -8.63 1.46
C PHE A 63 -4.19 -7.69 2.24
N TRP A 64 -3.24 -7.09 1.53
CA TRP A 64 -2.40 -6.01 2.05
C TRP A 64 -3.04 -4.67 1.70
N ILE A 65 -3.33 -3.89 2.72
CA ILE A 65 -4.05 -2.62 2.62
C ILE A 65 -3.28 -1.50 3.29
N SER A 66 -3.59 -0.27 2.89
CA SER A 66 -3.15 0.93 3.58
C SER A 66 -4.11 1.29 4.71
N ALA A 67 -3.60 1.81 5.83
CA ALA A 67 -4.45 2.39 6.86
C ALA A 67 -5.21 3.65 6.36
N ALA A 68 -4.68 4.32 5.34
CA ALA A 68 -5.30 5.51 4.74
C ALA A 68 -6.42 5.17 3.74
N ASP A 69 -6.37 3.99 3.12
CA ASP A 69 -7.39 3.49 2.21
C ASP A 69 -7.55 1.97 2.36
N PRO A 70 -8.39 1.52 3.31
CA PRO A 70 -8.62 0.10 3.54
C PRO A 70 -9.42 -0.60 2.42
N VAL A 71 -10.11 0.15 1.56
CA VAL A 71 -10.98 -0.42 0.51
C VAL A 71 -10.21 -0.71 -0.78
N SER A 72 -9.06 -0.09 -0.96
CA SER A 72 -8.16 -0.31 -2.10
C SER A 72 -6.95 -1.16 -1.70
N PRO A 73 -6.97 -2.49 -1.95
CA PRO A 73 -5.82 -3.31 -1.63
C PRO A 73 -4.60 -2.94 -2.48
N GLU A 74 -3.46 -2.90 -1.82
CA GLU A 74 -2.14 -2.68 -2.39
C GLU A 74 -1.45 -4.01 -2.74
N GLY A 75 -1.93 -5.12 -2.18
CA GLY A 75 -1.48 -6.45 -2.55
C GLY A 75 -2.39 -7.55 -2.06
N VAL A 76 -2.13 -8.76 -2.55
CA VAL A 76 -2.77 -9.98 -2.10
C VAL A 76 -1.73 -11.10 -2.06
N PHE A 77 -1.65 -11.80 -0.94
CA PHE A 77 -0.82 -12.98 -0.74
C PHE A 77 -1.69 -14.22 -0.59
N ILE A 78 -1.29 -15.30 -1.28
CA ILE A 78 -1.96 -16.58 -1.29
C ILE A 78 -0.98 -17.64 -0.76
N PRO A 79 -1.05 -17.99 0.54
CA PRO A 79 -0.06 -18.83 1.20
C PRO A 79 0.15 -20.19 0.53
N GLN A 80 -0.93 -20.86 0.13
CA GLN A 80 -0.86 -22.19 -0.50
C GLN A 80 -0.17 -22.18 -1.86
N LEU A 81 -0.14 -21.03 -2.54
CA LEU A 81 0.53 -20.87 -3.83
C LEU A 81 1.94 -20.31 -3.69
N HIS A 82 2.35 -19.92 -2.46
CA HIS A 82 3.56 -19.15 -2.20
C HIS A 82 3.70 -17.96 -3.16
N ALA A 83 2.58 -17.28 -3.43
CA ALA A 83 2.50 -16.25 -4.45
C ALA A 83 1.83 -14.96 -3.96
N ALA A 84 2.33 -13.82 -4.42
CA ALA A 84 1.73 -12.52 -4.16
C ALA A 84 1.52 -11.72 -5.45
N VAL A 85 0.46 -10.92 -5.48
CA VAL A 85 0.22 -9.90 -6.50
C VAL A 85 0.18 -8.54 -5.80
N VAL A 86 0.97 -7.58 -6.26
CA VAL A 86 1.12 -6.27 -5.61
C VAL A 86 0.99 -5.11 -6.59
N ASN A 87 0.55 -3.96 -6.08
CA ASN A 87 0.60 -2.68 -6.77
C ASN A 87 2.05 -2.17 -6.76
N GLY A 88 2.67 -2.12 -7.94
CA GLY A 88 4.03 -1.63 -8.12
C GLY A 88 4.15 -0.11 -8.30
N SER A 89 3.04 0.62 -8.29
CA SER A 89 2.95 2.08 -8.46
C SER A 89 2.72 2.80 -7.12
N LEU A 90 3.21 2.26 -6.01
CA LEU A 90 3.23 2.96 -4.73
C LEU A 90 4.27 4.08 -4.73
N ALA A 91 4.25 4.95 -3.71
CA ALA A 91 5.19 6.08 -3.61
C ALA A 91 6.67 5.63 -3.61
N TYR A 92 6.96 4.41 -3.14
CA TYR A 92 8.24 3.74 -3.38
C TYR A 92 8.11 2.77 -4.55
N PRO A 93 9.04 2.80 -5.51
CA PRO A 93 9.03 1.84 -6.61
C PRO A 93 9.26 0.42 -6.06
N ILE A 94 8.36 -0.49 -6.41
CA ILE A 94 8.50 -1.92 -6.13
C ILE A 94 8.84 -2.62 -7.43
N ASP A 95 10.03 -3.20 -7.50
CA ASP A 95 10.51 -3.97 -8.64
C ASP A 95 11.00 -5.34 -8.16
N PRO A 96 10.93 -6.37 -9.02
CA PRO A 96 11.28 -7.72 -8.59
C PRO A 96 12.78 -7.82 -8.40
N ARG A 97 13.20 -8.44 -7.28
CA ARG A 97 14.63 -8.64 -6.98
C ARG A 97 15.32 -9.50 -8.04
N TYR A 98 14.61 -10.49 -8.59
CA TYR A 98 15.09 -11.38 -9.65
C TYR A 98 14.04 -11.44 -10.78
N PRO A 99 14.03 -10.44 -11.68
CA PRO A 99 13.06 -10.37 -12.78
C PRO A 99 13.10 -11.64 -13.65
N GLY A 100 11.94 -12.19 -13.98
CA GLY A 100 11.81 -13.40 -14.82
C GLY A 100 12.16 -14.72 -14.14
N LEU A 101 12.59 -14.69 -12.87
CA LEU A 101 12.83 -15.88 -12.06
C LEU A 101 11.79 -16.00 -10.94
N THR A 102 11.67 -14.97 -10.11
CA THR A 102 10.75 -14.93 -8.96
C THR A 102 9.72 -13.81 -9.07
N GLY A 103 9.85 -12.95 -10.08
CA GLY A 103 9.02 -11.76 -10.21
C GLY A 103 8.72 -11.38 -11.65
N ASP A 104 7.43 -11.25 -11.94
CA ASP A 104 6.90 -10.80 -13.22
C ASP A 104 6.27 -9.42 -13.07
N ILE A 105 6.51 -8.56 -14.06
CA ILE A 105 5.87 -7.25 -14.15
C ILE A 105 4.72 -7.36 -15.15
N ILE A 106 3.52 -6.97 -14.71
CA ILE A 106 2.35 -6.87 -15.57
C ILE A 106 2.01 -5.39 -15.72
N TYR A 107 2.18 -4.87 -16.93
CA TYR A 107 1.87 -3.47 -17.22
C TYR A 107 0.40 -3.32 -17.62
N MET A 108 -0.40 -2.72 -16.73
CA MET A 108 -1.84 -2.52 -16.94
C MET A 108 -2.15 -1.45 -18.00
N GLY A 109 -1.16 -0.63 -18.36
CA GLY A 109 -1.35 0.44 -19.36
C GLY A 109 -1.55 -0.08 -20.79
N ASP A 110 -1.22 -1.34 -21.05
CA ASP A 110 -1.44 -1.97 -22.36
C ASP A 110 -2.94 -2.20 -22.66
N TYR A 111 -3.80 -2.13 -21.64
CA TYR A 111 -5.24 -2.41 -21.73
C TYR A 111 -6.11 -1.15 -21.72
N TRP A 112 -5.53 0.04 -21.88
CA TRP A 112 -6.27 1.30 -21.89
C TRP A 112 -6.95 1.60 -23.22
N ASP A 113 -8.11 2.25 -23.13
CA ASP A 113 -8.70 2.95 -24.27
C ASP A 113 -7.92 4.25 -24.52
N LYS A 114 -7.01 4.20 -25.49
CA LYS A 114 -6.16 5.33 -25.87
C LYS A 114 -6.97 6.52 -26.40
N ILE A 115 -8.10 6.27 -27.05
CA ILE A 115 -8.96 7.33 -27.60
C ILE A 115 -9.62 8.08 -26.45
N LEU A 116 -10.14 7.36 -25.46
CA LEU A 116 -10.76 7.95 -24.28
C LEU A 116 -9.74 8.77 -23.46
N ILE A 117 -8.53 8.24 -23.24
CA ILE A 117 -7.47 8.97 -22.53
C ILE A 117 -7.12 10.28 -23.24
N GLU A 118 -6.92 10.24 -24.56
CA GLU A 118 -6.56 11.45 -25.31
C GLU A 118 -7.70 12.48 -25.30
N THR A 119 -8.96 12.02 -25.36
CA THR A 119 -10.15 12.88 -25.24
C THR A 119 -10.18 13.67 -23.92
N HIS A 120 -9.73 13.06 -22.82
CA HIS A 120 -9.70 13.67 -21.48
C HIS A 120 -8.31 14.14 -21.04
N ARG A 121 -7.34 14.26 -21.96
CA ARG A 121 -5.92 14.49 -21.64
C ARG A 121 -5.70 15.62 -20.61
N GLN A 122 -6.24 16.80 -20.87
CA GLN A 122 -6.00 17.98 -20.02
C GLN A 122 -6.61 17.83 -18.62
N GLU A 123 -7.80 17.23 -18.54
CA GLU A 123 -8.48 16.94 -17.28
C GLU A 123 -7.67 15.93 -16.45
N ILE A 124 -7.22 14.84 -17.08
CA ILE A 124 -6.39 13.81 -16.41
C ILE A 124 -5.09 14.43 -15.88
N MET A 125 -4.39 15.22 -16.70
CA MET A 125 -3.16 15.89 -16.28
C MET A 125 -3.40 16.82 -15.09
N GLY A 126 -4.44 17.66 -15.14
CA GLY A 126 -4.80 18.56 -14.05
C GLY A 126 -5.12 17.83 -12.75
N LEU A 127 -5.90 16.73 -12.82
CA LEU A 127 -6.24 15.92 -11.65
C LEU A 127 -5.01 15.20 -11.05
N CYS A 128 -4.08 14.74 -11.89
CA CYS A 128 -2.82 14.15 -11.42
C CYS A 128 -1.96 15.17 -10.67
N ASP A 129 -1.85 16.39 -11.21
CA ASP A 129 -1.08 17.47 -10.57
C ASP A 129 -1.73 17.92 -9.25
N GLU A 130 -3.06 18.03 -9.22
CA GLU A 130 -3.83 18.36 -8.01
C GLU A 130 -3.69 17.28 -6.93
N GLN A 131 -3.75 16.00 -7.31
CA GLN A 131 -3.54 14.88 -6.40
C GLN A 131 -2.16 14.95 -5.73
N GLU A 132 -1.12 15.22 -6.52
CA GLU A 132 0.24 15.33 -6.01
C GLU A 132 0.39 16.52 -5.06
N GLN A 133 -0.23 17.66 -5.39
CA GLN A 133 -0.24 18.83 -4.52
C GLN A 133 -0.93 18.57 -3.19
N HIS A 134 -2.09 17.90 -3.19
CA HIS A 134 -2.78 17.50 -1.96
C HIS A 134 -1.95 16.54 -1.11
N ARG A 135 -1.23 15.60 -1.74
CA ARG A 135 -0.33 14.66 -1.06
C ARG A 135 0.81 15.40 -0.34
N HIS A 136 1.38 16.42 -0.98
CA HIS A 136 2.41 17.27 -0.36
C HIS A 136 1.86 18.05 0.85
N GLN A 137 0.68 18.66 0.72
CA GLN A 137 0.05 19.40 1.81
C GLN A 137 -0.26 18.49 3.02
N ALA A 138 -0.82 17.30 2.77
CA ALA A 138 -1.09 16.32 3.81
C ALA A 138 0.19 15.90 4.55
N THR A 139 1.27 15.64 3.81
CA THR A 139 2.57 15.27 4.39
C THR A 139 3.16 16.42 5.24
N ALA A 140 3.03 17.66 4.77
CA ALA A 140 3.48 18.85 5.52
C ALA A 140 2.69 19.05 6.83
N ALA A 141 1.38 18.80 6.81
CA ALA A 141 0.54 18.85 8.00
C ALA A 141 0.95 17.78 9.02
N LEU A 142 1.16 16.53 8.58
CA LEU A 142 1.63 15.44 9.45
C LEU A 142 3.01 15.74 10.06
N LYS A 143 3.92 16.34 9.27
CA LYS A 143 5.24 16.77 9.76
C LYS A 143 5.11 17.83 10.84
N SER A 144 4.28 18.84 10.64
CA SER A 144 4.02 19.89 11.64
C SER A 144 3.43 19.31 12.92
N ALA A 145 2.45 18.41 12.81
CA ALA A 145 1.86 17.73 13.96
C ALA A 145 2.88 16.90 14.74
N ALA A 146 3.80 16.21 14.05
CA ALA A 146 4.86 15.44 14.72
C ALA A 146 5.82 16.32 15.51
N VAL A 147 6.19 17.51 15.01
CA VAL A 147 7.03 18.48 15.73
C VAL A 147 6.34 18.97 17.01
N ILE A 148 5.04 19.28 16.92
CA ILE A 148 4.25 19.68 18.09
C ILE A 148 4.18 18.54 19.10
N ARG A 149 3.88 17.31 18.65
CA ARG A 149 3.86 16.12 19.49
C ARG A 149 5.18 15.92 20.21
N GLU A 150 6.31 15.99 19.51
CA GLU A 150 7.65 15.84 20.09
C GLU A 150 7.93 16.91 21.16
N THR A 151 7.50 18.16 20.91
CA THR A 151 7.63 19.26 21.87
C THR A 151 6.80 19.01 23.13
N ILE A 152 5.58 18.48 22.99
CA ILE A 152 4.72 18.11 24.12
C ILE A 152 5.35 16.96 24.89
N THR A 153 5.76 15.88 24.21
CA THR A 153 6.40 14.72 24.83
C THR A 153 7.62 15.13 25.66
N LYS A 154 8.55 15.92 25.11
CA LYS A 154 9.73 16.41 25.84
C LYS A 154 9.39 17.20 27.11
N LYS A 155 8.32 17.99 27.09
CA LYS A 155 7.87 18.74 28.28
C LYS A 155 7.26 17.81 29.32
N VAL A 156 6.49 16.82 28.88
CA VAL A 156 5.77 15.87 29.75
C VAL A 156 6.73 14.83 30.34
N ASP A 157 7.77 14.41 29.62
CA ASP A 157 8.79 13.46 30.08
C ASP A 157 9.45 13.90 31.40
N ALA A 158 9.62 15.21 31.62
CA ALA A 158 10.15 15.76 32.87
C ALA A 158 9.23 15.53 34.09
N TYR A 159 7.96 15.16 33.86
CA TYR A 159 6.94 14.93 34.88
C TYR A 159 6.43 13.48 34.89
N LEU A 160 6.91 12.62 33.98
CA LEU A 160 6.56 11.21 33.93
C LEU A 160 7.58 10.39 34.73
N ASP A 161 7.09 9.65 35.73
CA ASP A 161 7.88 8.64 36.42
C ASP A 161 7.84 7.33 35.60
N GLY A 162 8.88 7.12 34.78
CA GLY A 162 9.00 5.95 33.92
C GLY A 162 8.87 4.61 34.67
N ARG A 163 9.28 4.55 35.94
CA ARG A 163 9.20 3.31 36.74
C ARG A 163 7.76 2.97 37.15
N LYS A 164 6.95 4.00 37.42
CA LYS A 164 5.51 3.81 37.72
C LYS A 164 4.71 3.46 36.47
N MET A 165 5.11 3.99 35.32
CA MET A 165 4.45 3.67 34.05
C MET A 165 4.67 2.21 33.65
N GLU A 166 5.88 1.67 33.82
CA GLU A 166 6.17 0.25 33.55
C GLU A 166 5.35 -0.68 34.45
N GLN A 167 5.19 -0.35 35.73
CA GLN A 167 4.39 -1.12 36.69
C GLN A 167 2.88 -1.13 36.40
N LEU A 168 2.37 -0.22 35.56
CA LEU A 168 0.95 -0.17 35.17
C LEU A 168 0.66 -0.91 33.86
N THR A 169 1.69 -1.32 33.13
CA THR A 169 1.60 -2.01 31.84
C THR A 169 1.94 -3.51 31.89
N GLU A 170 2.37 -4.02 33.05
CA GLU A 170 2.38 -5.45 33.39
C GLU A 170 1.06 -5.86 34.08
#